data_AF-A0AAX4ADM7-F1
#
_entry.id   AF-A0AAX4ADM7-F1
#
_cell.length_a   1.000
_cell.length_b   1.000
_cell.length_c   1.000
_cell.angle_alpha   90.00
_cell.angle_beta   90.00
_cell.angle_gamma   90.00
#
_symmetry.space_group_name_H-M   'P 1'
#
loop_
_entity.id
_entity.type
_entity.pdbx_description
1 polymer ?
#
loop_
_entity_poly.entity_id
_entity_poly.type
_entity_poly.pdbx_seq_one_letter_code
_entity_poly.pdbx_strand_id
1 'polypeptide(L)'
;MKNYQDGIKESEKLWNKTVSKARSMGNLLENWEIHEALEMVGFTHENIVGFPTGQYQNKIDKVRKMSDKFKNIEGEIKGKISELVARDSELAQQLKG
;
A
#
# COMPACT_ATOMS: atom_id res chain seq x y z
N MET A 1 4.28 -0.56 -6.35
CA MET A 1 4.15 0.15 -5.07
C MET A 1 4.54 1.62 -5.16
N LYS A 2 5.58 1.98 -5.94
CA LYS A 2 6.04 3.36 -6.15
C LYS A 2 4.90 4.34 -6.45
N ASN A 3 4.01 4.04 -7.41
CA ASN A 3 2.88 4.92 -7.75
C ASN A 3 1.89 5.18 -6.59
N TYR A 4 1.72 4.23 -5.66
CA TYR A 4 0.84 4.42 -4.50
C TYR A 4 1.51 5.26 -3.41
N GLN A 5 2.81 5.07 -3.20
CA GLN A 5 3.59 5.91 -2.29
C GLN A 5 3.73 7.34 -2.83
N ASP A 6 3.88 7.49 -4.15
CA ASP A 6 3.86 8.78 -4.81
C ASP A 6 2.47 9.43 -4.67
N GLY A 7 1.39 8.67 -4.82
CA GLY A 7 0.02 9.15 -4.55
C GLY A 7 -0.17 9.71 -3.14
N ILE A 8 0.37 9.05 -2.11
CA ILE A 8 0.35 9.56 -0.72
C ILE A 8 1.11 10.89 -0.63
N LYS A 9 2.30 10.99 -1.22
CA LYS A 9 3.09 12.22 -1.23
C LYS A 9 2.40 13.36 -1.97
N GLU A 10 1.74 13.06 -3.09
CA GLU A 10 1.01 14.08 -3.86
C GLU A 10 -0.24 14.57 -3.11
N SER A 11 -0.93 13.71 -2.36
CA SER A 11 -2.02 14.10 -1.46
C SER A 11 -1.54 15.10 -0.39
N GLU A 12 -0.40 14.83 0.25
CA GLU A 12 0.22 15.74 1.23
C GLU A 12 0.63 17.08 0.61
N LYS A 13 1.22 17.05 -0.59
CA LYS A 13 1.56 18.27 -1.34
C LYS A 13 0.32 19.07 -1.69
N LEU A 14 -0.76 18.41 -2.11
CA LEU A 14 -2.02 19.04 -2.44
C LEU A 14 -2.64 19.74 -1.23
N TRP A 15 -2.64 19.10 -0.06
CA TRP A 15 -3.09 19.72 1.18
C TRP A 15 -2.28 20.97 1.52
N ASN A 16 -0.95 20.86 1.55
CA ASN A 16 -0.08 21.97 1.88
C ASN A 16 -0.23 23.16 0.91
N LYS A 17 -0.37 22.87 -0.40
CA LYS A 17 -0.63 23.89 -1.42
C LYS A 17 -2.00 24.55 -1.22
N THR A 18 -3.02 23.79 -0.84
CA THR A 18 -4.37 24.29 -0.59
C THR A 18 -4.38 25.25 0.61
N VAL A 19 -3.81 24.83 1.75
CA VAL A 19 -3.72 25.67 2.95
C VAL A 19 -2.88 26.92 2.70
N SER A 20 -1.74 26.77 2.02
CA SER A 20 -0.89 27.92 1.66
C SER A 20 -1.64 28.93 0.78
N LYS A 21 -2.38 28.45 -0.23
CA LYS A 21 -3.20 29.32 -1.08
C LYS A 21 -4.33 29.98 -0.29
N ALA A 22 -5.02 29.23 0.56
CA ALA A 22 -6.10 29.76 1.39
C ALA A 22 -5.59 30.87 2.34
N ARG A 23 -4.43 30.66 2.98
CA ARG A 23 -3.76 31.69 3.79
C ARG A 23 -3.37 32.93 2.99
N SER A 24 -2.90 32.76 1.76
CA SER A 24 -2.55 33.90 0.91
C SER A 24 -3.78 34.72 0.50
N MET A 25 -4.93 34.07 0.30
CA MET A 25 -6.18 34.71 -0.11
C MET A 25 -6.94 35.32 1.06
N GLY A 26 -6.96 34.65 2.21
CA GLY A 26 -7.53 35.11 3.47
C GLY A 26 -6.46 35.67 4.40
N ASN A 27 -5.59 36.54 3.91
CA ASN A 27 -4.45 37.07 4.67
C ASN A 27 -4.84 37.95 5.89
N LEU A 28 -6.13 38.28 6.02
CA LEU A 28 -6.72 38.99 7.16
C LEU A 28 -7.45 38.05 8.12
N LEU A 29 -7.57 36.77 7.78
CA LEU A 29 -8.25 35.77 8.59
C LEU A 29 -7.26 35.05 9.48
N GLU A 30 -7.73 34.65 10.65
CA GLU A 30 -7.01 33.75 11.53
C GLU A 30 -6.92 32.34 10.90
N ASN A 31 -5.90 31.57 11.28
CA ASN A 31 -5.70 30.23 10.74
C ASN A 31 -6.93 29.32 10.93
N TRP A 32 -7.64 29.45 12.04
CA TRP A 32 -8.81 28.63 12.33
C TRP A 32 -10.00 28.98 11.40
N GLU A 33 -10.23 30.25 11.08
CA GLU A 33 -11.27 30.70 10.14
C GLU A 33 -11.00 30.16 8.73
N ILE A 34 -9.73 30.12 8.34
CA ILE A 34 -9.30 29.52 7.08
C ILE A 34 -9.59 28.00 7.07
N HIS A 35 -9.27 27.30 8.16
CA HIS A 35 -9.54 25.87 8.27
C HIS A 35 -11.04 25.55 8.30
N GLU A 36 -11.84 26.35 9.00
CA GLU A 36 -13.30 26.25 9.02
C GLU A 36 -13.90 26.47 7.62
N ALA A 37 -13.44 27.51 6.91
CA ALA A 37 -13.87 27.77 5.54
C ALA A 37 -13.54 26.63 4.58
N LEU A 38 -12.36 26.03 4.72
CA LEU A 38 -11.96 24.84 3.95
C LEU A 38 -12.81 23.62 4.31
N GLU A 39 -13.13 23.43 5.60
CA GLU A 39 -13.97 22.35 6.07
C GLU A 39 -15.42 22.47 5.55
N MET A 40 -15.99 23.68 5.51
CA MET A 40 -17.32 23.94 4.96
C MET A 40 -17.47 23.48 3.50
N VAL A 41 -16.40 23.50 2.72
CA VAL A 41 -16.39 23.04 1.33
C VAL A 41 -15.83 21.61 1.18
N GLY A 42 -15.61 20.92 2.30
CA GLY A 42 -15.13 19.53 2.34
C GLY A 42 -13.63 19.35 2.07
N PHE A 43 -12.86 20.43 1.99
CA PHE A 43 -11.40 20.40 1.86
C PHE A 43 -10.75 20.25 3.23
N THR A 44 -10.90 19.07 3.83
CA THR A 44 -10.23 18.72 5.10
C THR A 44 -8.96 17.92 4.84
N HIS A 45 -8.05 17.92 5.81
CA HIS A 45 -6.87 17.05 5.76
C HIS A 45 -7.28 15.58 5.61
N GLU A 46 -8.31 15.15 6.33
CA GLU A 46 -8.80 13.77 6.25
C GLU A 46 -9.27 13.42 4.82
N ASN A 47 -10.04 14.29 4.17
CA ASN A 47 -10.54 14.01 2.83
C ASN A 47 -9.44 14.04 1.76
N ILE A 48 -8.44 14.90 1.92
CA ILE A 48 -7.38 15.12 0.91
C ILE A 48 -6.19 14.17 1.10
N VAL A 49 -5.90 13.81 2.35
CA VAL A 49 -4.73 13.00 2.72
C VAL A 49 -5.14 11.67 3.34
N GLY A 50 -5.93 11.70 4.41
CA GLY A 50 -6.27 10.52 5.21
C GLY A 50 -6.96 9.43 4.38
N PHE A 51 -8.10 9.76 3.77
CA PHE A 51 -8.89 8.84 2.97
C PHE A 51 -8.11 8.28 1.77
N PRO A 52 -7.47 9.09 0.90
CA PRO A 52 -6.66 8.57 -0.19
C PRO A 52 -5.51 7.68 0.28
N THR A 53 -4.83 8.06 1.36
CA THR A 53 -3.74 7.27 1.95
C THR A 53 -4.23 5.91 2.41
N GLY A 54 -5.38 5.85 3.09
CA GLY A 54 -6.00 4.59 3.50
C GLY A 54 -6.34 3.70 2.30
N GLN A 55 -6.82 4.26 1.20
CA GLN A 55 -7.11 3.51 -0.03
C GLN A 55 -5.82 2.96 -0.67
N TYR A 56 -4.77 3.77 -0.75
CA TYR A 56 -3.48 3.34 -1.29
C TYR A 56 -2.83 2.25 -0.44
N GLN A 57 -2.85 2.41 0.89
CA GLN A 57 -2.30 1.43 1.82
C GLN A 57 -3.05 0.10 1.72
N ASN A 58 -4.38 0.11 1.68
CA ASN A 58 -5.19 -1.09 1.45
C ASN A 58 -4.82 -1.82 0.16
N LYS A 59 -4.54 -1.10 -0.94
CA LYS A 59 -4.12 -1.71 -2.20
C LYS A 59 -2.73 -2.33 -2.09
N ILE A 60 -1.80 -1.67 -1.41
CA ILE A 60 -0.45 -2.20 -1.14
C ILE A 60 -0.55 -3.51 -0.36
N ASP A 61 -1.36 -3.54 0.70
CA ASP A 61 -1.47 -4.71 1.58
C ASP A 61 -2.12 -5.90 0.88
N LYS A 62 -3.13 -5.65 0.02
CA LYS A 62 -3.70 -6.69 -0.85
C LYS A 62 -2.65 -7.32 -1.77
N VAL A 63 -1.81 -6.50 -2.41
CA VAL A 63 -0.75 -6.99 -3.30
C VAL A 63 0.29 -7.79 -2.53
N ARG A 64 0.72 -7.31 -1.36
CA ARG A 64 1.66 -8.03 -0.48
C ARG A 64 1.11 -9.40 -0.08
N LYS A 65 -0.12 -9.44 0.44
CA LYS A 65 -0.79 -10.69 0.83
C LYS A 65 -0.89 -11.67 -0.34
N MET A 66 -1.14 -11.18 -1.54
CA MET A 66 -1.17 -12.04 -2.73
C MET A 66 0.22 -12.58 -3.07
N SER A 67 1.24 -11.72 -3.06
CA SER A 67 2.64 -12.13 -3.28
C SER A 67 3.07 -13.20 -2.28
N ASP A 68 2.72 -13.06 -1.01
CA ASP A 68 3.10 -14.03 0.03
C ASP A 68 2.42 -15.38 -0.19
N LYS A 69 1.14 -15.38 -0.62
CA LYS A 69 0.44 -16.60 -1.02
C LYS A 69 1.13 -17.31 -2.18
N PHE A 70 1.55 -16.56 -3.20
CA PHE A 70 2.27 -17.15 -4.34
C PHE A 70 3.61 -17.77 -3.92
N LYS A 71 4.38 -17.07 -3.07
CA LYS A 71 5.65 -17.59 -2.55
C LYS A 71 5.45 -18.86 -1.71
N ASN A 72 4.40 -18.92 -0.92
CA ASN A 72 4.07 -20.12 -0.14
C ASN A 72 3.76 -21.29 -1.05
N ILE A 73 2.90 -21.11 -2.07
CA ILE A 73 2.58 -22.16 -3.04
C ILE A 73 3.84 -22.61 -3.80
N GLU A 74 4.69 -21.69 -4.22
CA GLU A 74 5.97 -22.01 -4.86
C GLU A 74 6.86 -22.88 -3.96
N GLY A 75 6.95 -22.52 -2.67
CA GLY A 75 7.68 -23.29 -1.66
C GLY A 75 7.12 -24.70 -1.47
N GLU A 76 5.79 -24.83 -1.36
CA GLU A 76 5.11 -26.13 -1.24
C GLU A 76 5.35 -27.02 -2.46
N ILE A 77 5.29 -26.46 -3.67
CA ILE A 77 5.56 -27.20 -4.92
C ILE A 77 7.01 -27.69 -4.93
N LYS A 78 7.97 -26.81 -4.64
CA LYS A 78 9.40 -27.17 -4.58
C LYS A 78 9.70 -28.23 -3.52
N GLY A 79 9.02 -28.14 -2.37
CA GLY A 79 9.10 -29.13 -1.29
C GLY A 79 8.61 -30.49 -1.76
N LYS A 80 7.39 -30.56 -2.31
CA LYS A 80 6.81 -31.81 -2.82
C LYS A 80 7.62 -32.44 -3.94
N ILE A 81 8.22 -31.64 -4.84
CA ILE A 81 9.11 -32.14 -5.88
C ILE A 81 10.36 -32.77 -5.25
N SER A 82 10.98 -32.11 -4.26
CA SER A 82 12.15 -32.65 -3.56
C SER A 82 11.83 -33.97 -2.85
N GLU A 83 10.68 -34.06 -2.18
CA GLU A 83 10.19 -35.30 -1.54
C GLU A 83 9.96 -36.43 -2.54
N LEU A 84 9.42 -36.11 -3.72
CA LEU A 84 9.19 -37.09 -4.79
C LEU A 84 10.51 -37.61 -5.34
N VAL A 85 11.47 -36.72 -5.65
CA VAL A 85 12.81 -37.09 -6.12
C VAL A 85 13.55 -37.95 -5.10
N ALA A 86 13.47 -37.61 -3.81
CA ALA A 86 14.09 -38.39 -2.75
C ALA A 86 13.53 -39.82 -2.68
N ARG A 87 12.20 -39.97 -2.70
CA ARG A 87 11.54 -41.29 -2.71
C ARG A 87 11.89 -42.10 -3.96
N ASP A 88 11.89 -41.49 -5.14
CA ASP A 88 12.27 -42.18 -6.38
C ASP A 88 13.72 -42.68 -6.31
N SER A 89 14.63 -41.89 -5.73
CA SER A 89 16.02 -42.30 -5.51
C SER A 89 16.13 -43.46 -4.51
N GLU A 90 15.40 -43.42 -3.40
CA GLU A 90 15.36 -44.50 -2.40
C GLU A 90 14.84 -45.81 -3.01
N LEU A 91 13.73 -45.74 -3.74
CA LEU A 91 13.15 -46.90 -4.44
C LEU A 91 14.12 -47.48 -5.48
N ALA A 92 14.78 -46.62 -6.27
CA ALA A 92 15.77 -47.06 -7.25
C ALA A 92 16.99 -47.74 -6.61
N GLN A 93 17.39 -47.34 -5.40
CA GLN A 93 18.44 -48.03 -4.64
C GLN A 93 17.98 -49.39 -4.14
N GLN A 94 16.74 -49.51 -3.66
CA GLN A 94 16.18 -50.79 -3.19
C GLN A 94 16.06 -51.82 -4.32
N LEU A 95 15.81 -51.39 -5.56
CA LEU A 95 15.73 -52.26 -6.74
C LEU A 95 17.09 -52.69 -7.31
N LYS A 96 18.20 -52.08 -6.86
CA LYS A 96 19.57 -52.41 -7.28
C LYS A 96 20.26 -53.42 -6.36
N GLY A 97 19.62 -53.78 -5.24
CA GLY A 97 19.96 -54.95 -4.42
C GLY A 97 19.20 -56.18 -4.88
#